data_AF-A0A960AP13-F1
#
_entry.id   AF-A0A960AP13-F1
#
_cell.length_a   1.000
_cell.length_b   1.000
_cell.length_c   1.000
_cell.angle_alpha   90.00
_cell.angle_beta   90.00
_cell.angle_gamma   90.00
#
_symmetry.space_group_name_H-M   'P 1'
#
loop_
_entity.id
_entity.type
_entity.pdbx_description
1 polymer ?
#
loop_
_entity_poly.entity_id
_entity_poly.type
_entity_poly.pdbx_seq_one_letter_code
_entity_poly.pdbx_strand_id
1 'polypeptide(L)'
;MLGVLAAVALTLGLVGAPAGAASLTAQPTAVTEGGRVVITIKGKKPTKATLIVGGTRYQLKRKGKVWRTKPLSAEALAGMSGAKAKVKVRVKGKNKTLKTSIQGTGTNPTTPGGGTQPPFAAPGVDREGEQAWEAIKGYFLDSTFTNCPAGWPSCFSEERYGHFANFSQAYCRLTSAEGPDIINPPKAIYVSGAEQKADGSWGVSYDLDYGDNVPRQYLWRVAADGSVEGLYSYNGGPAEPITGLVWMRGAKDCRY
;
A
#
# COMPACT_ATOMS: atom_id res chain seq x y z
N MET A 1 -50.55 13.68 42.85
CA MET A 1 -49.47 12.66 42.87
C MET A 1 -49.31 12.12 41.47
N LEU A 2 -48.08 12.17 40.93
CA LEU A 2 -47.54 11.54 39.71
C LEU A 2 -48.37 11.66 38.41
N GLY A 3 -47.84 12.02 37.24
CA GLY A 3 -46.47 12.15 36.77
C GLY A 3 -46.54 12.23 35.24
N VAL A 4 -45.77 13.15 34.67
CA VAL A 4 -45.77 13.61 33.28
C VAL A 4 -45.16 12.59 32.33
N LEU A 5 -45.63 12.53 31.07
CA LEU A 5 -44.79 12.20 29.91
C LEU A 5 -45.28 12.95 28.66
N ALA A 6 -44.44 13.90 28.23
CA ALA A 6 -44.63 14.71 27.05
C ALA A 6 -43.92 14.07 25.85
N ALA A 7 -44.59 14.03 24.70
CA ALA A 7 -43.98 13.80 23.40
C ALA A 7 -44.39 14.96 22.48
N VAL A 8 -43.45 15.87 22.19
CA VAL A 8 -43.65 16.94 21.22
C VAL A 8 -42.89 16.56 19.96
N ALA A 9 -43.67 16.21 18.93
CA ALA A 9 -43.21 16.15 17.55
C ALA A 9 -43.08 17.58 17.01
N LEU A 10 -41.90 17.94 16.47
CA LEU A 10 -41.73 19.19 15.73
C LEU A 10 -41.54 18.89 14.24
N THR A 11 -42.54 19.32 13.50
CA THR A 11 -42.68 19.35 12.05
C THR A 11 -41.62 20.21 11.36
N LEU A 12 -41.17 19.72 10.20
CA LEU A 12 -40.25 20.36 9.27
C LEU A 12 -40.73 21.76 8.84
N GLY A 13 -39.90 22.78 9.07
CA GLY A 13 -39.97 24.06 8.39
C GLY A 13 -38.88 24.15 7.33
N LEU A 14 -39.27 24.13 6.05
CA LEU A 14 -38.43 24.59 4.94
C LEU A 14 -38.23 26.09 5.08
N VAL A 15 -37.01 26.51 5.43
CA VAL A 15 -36.55 27.91 5.28
C VAL A 15 -35.50 27.93 4.18
N GLY A 16 -35.74 28.80 3.19
CA GLY A 16 -34.99 28.90 1.94
C GLY A 16 -33.48 28.94 2.12
N ALA A 17 -32.80 28.06 1.39
CA ALA A 17 -31.35 28.11 1.27
C ALA A 17 -30.97 29.34 0.41
N PRO A 18 -30.15 30.27 0.92
CA PRO A 18 -29.57 31.29 0.06
C PRO A 18 -28.61 30.61 -0.91
N ALA A 19 -28.85 30.84 -2.21
CA ALA A 19 -27.87 30.61 -3.25
C ALA A 19 -26.56 31.32 -2.87
N GLY A 20 -25.44 30.59 -2.82
CA GLY A 20 -24.13 31.22 -2.67
C GLY A 20 -23.07 30.47 -1.86
N ALA A 21 -23.29 29.25 -1.40
CA ALA A 21 -22.20 28.41 -0.92
C ALA A 21 -21.69 27.53 -2.08
N ALA A 22 -20.88 28.11 -2.97
CA ALA A 22 -19.94 27.31 -3.77
C ALA A 22 -18.99 26.63 -2.76
N SER A 23 -19.43 25.47 -2.29
CA SER A 23 -18.73 24.58 -1.40
C SER A 23 -17.42 24.19 -2.09
N LEU A 24 -16.32 24.27 -1.36
CA LEU A 24 -15.10 23.61 -1.78
C LEU A 24 -15.36 22.10 -1.58
N THR A 25 -16.08 21.49 -2.52
CA THR A 25 -16.41 20.06 -2.54
C THR A 25 -15.25 19.20 -3.02
N ALA A 26 -14.15 19.82 -3.45
CA ALA A 26 -13.02 19.10 -3.98
C ALA A 26 -12.28 18.38 -2.85
N GLN A 27 -12.32 17.04 -2.87
CA GLN A 27 -11.33 16.19 -2.20
C GLN A 27 -9.94 16.64 -2.66
N PRO A 28 -9.10 17.20 -1.78
CA PRO A 28 -7.76 17.57 -2.17
C PRO A 28 -6.95 16.29 -2.36
N THR A 29 -6.59 15.94 -3.58
CA THR A 29 -5.67 14.83 -3.82
C THR A 29 -4.29 15.24 -3.30
N ALA A 30 -3.77 14.51 -2.33
CA ALA A 30 -2.43 14.67 -1.80
C ALA A 30 -1.58 13.50 -2.30
N VAL A 31 -0.56 13.78 -3.11
CA VAL A 31 0.32 12.80 -3.76
C VAL A 31 1.77 13.05 -3.37
N THR A 32 2.56 12.01 -3.13
CA THR A 32 3.99 12.14 -2.82
C THR A 32 4.82 12.21 -4.10
N GLU A 33 5.29 13.39 -4.51
CA GLU A 33 6.05 13.56 -5.76
C GLU A 33 7.37 14.30 -5.50
N GLY A 34 8.49 13.74 -5.94
CA GLY A 34 9.81 14.39 -5.84
C GLY A 34 10.19 14.81 -4.41
N GLY A 35 9.92 13.94 -3.43
CA GLY A 35 10.19 14.21 -2.02
C GLY A 35 9.22 15.20 -1.35
N ARG A 36 8.01 15.40 -1.89
CA ARG A 36 7.05 16.41 -1.38
C ARG A 36 5.64 15.86 -1.39
N VAL A 37 4.78 16.39 -0.52
CA VAL A 37 3.34 16.22 -0.66
C VAL A 37 2.79 17.32 -1.56
N VAL A 38 2.18 16.93 -2.68
CA VAL A 38 1.55 17.79 -3.67
C VAL A 38 0.04 17.73 -3.50
N ILE A 39 -0.59 18.88 -3.34
CA ILE A 39 -2.02 19.02 -3.10
C ILE A 39 -2.66 19.82 -4.23
N THR A 40 -3.67 19.22 -4.85
CA THR A 40 -4.53 19.93 -5.81
C THR A 40 -5.82 20.35 -5.12
N ILE A 41 -6.15 21.65 -5.18
CA ILE A 41 -7.39 22.21 -4.62
C ILE A 41 -8.21 22.77 -5.79
N LYS A 42 -9.34 22.14 -6.11
CA LYS A 42 -10.27 22.64 -7.14
C LYS A 42 -11.24 23.66 -6.53
N GLY A 43 -11.63 24.68 -7.31
CA GLY A 43 -12.57 25.73 -6.88
C GLY A 43 -11.88 27.07 -6.54
N LYS A 44 -12.43 27.80 -5.56
CA LYS A 44 -11.97 29.16 -5.20
C LYS A 44 -10.49 29.16 -4.80
N LYS A 45 -9.68 30.01 -5.43
CA LYS A 45 -8.22 30.10 -5.25
C LYS A 45 -7.86 30.48 -3.80
N PRO A 46 -7.24 29.60 -3.00
CA PRO A 46 -6.78 29.96 -1.66
C PRO A 46 -5.55 30.87 -1.72
N THR A 47 -5.37 31.68 -0.67
CA THR A 47 -4.20 32.57 -0.50
C THR A 47 -3.16 31.99 0.45
N LYS A 48 -3.57 31.12 1.38
CA LYS A 48 -2.69 30.34 2.27
C LYS A 48 -3.21 28.91 2.37
N ALA A 49 -2.31 27.94 2.50
CA ALA A 49 -2.67 26.55 2.74
C ALA A 49 -1.66 25.87 3.68
N THR A 50 -2.17 25.02 4.56
CA THR A 50 -1.41 24.23 5.54
C THR A 50 -1.97 22.83 5.58
N LEU A 51 -1.11 21.83 5.41
CA LEU A 51 -1.43 20.42 5.57
C LEU A 51 -1.22 20.01 7.03
N ILE A 52 -2.11 19.16 7.55
CA ILE A 52 -2.02 18.60 8.90
C ILE A 52 -2.18 17.09 8.82
N VAL A 53 -1.18 16.34 9.29
CA VAL A 53 -1.14 14.87 9.29
C VAL A 53 -0.55 14.42 10.61
N GLY A 54 -1.17 13.46 11.30
CA GLY A 54 -0.67 12.97 12.59
C GLY A 54 -0.50 14.06 13.66
N GLY A 55 -1.20 15.20 13.54
CA GLY A 55 -1.03 16.37 14.42
C GLY A 55 0.05 17.37 13.97
N THR A 56 0.96 16.95 13.09
CA THR A 56 2.04 17.80 12.55
C THR A 56 1.53 18.75 11.48
N ARG A 57 2.02 20.00 11.48
CA ARG A 57 1.60 21.06 10.54
C ARG A 57 2.68 21.32 9.49
N TYR A 58 2.32 21.21 8.22
CA TYR A 58 3.19 21.46 7.07
C TYR A 58 2.69 22.67 6.28
N GLN A 59 3.51 23.71 6.17
CA GLN A 59 3.20 24.88 5.36
C GLN A 59 3.30 24.53 3.87
N LEU A 60 2.28 24.90 3.10
CA LEU A 60 2.24 24.63 1.67
C LEU A 60 2.56 25.90 0.87
N LYS A 61 3.45 25.78 -0.12
CA LYS A 61 3.75 26.83 -1.09
C LYS A 61 3.07 26.53 -2.41
N ARG A 62 2.45 27.54 -3.00
CA ARG A 62 1.80 27.42 -4.31
C ARG A 62 2.84 27.47 -5.42
N LYS A 63 2.73 26.57 -6.40
CA LYS A 63 3.49 26.64 -7.66
C LYS A 63 2.56 26.20 -8.80
N GLY A 64 2.09 27.18 -9.56
CA GLY A 64 1.06 26.98 -10.59
C GLY A 64 -0.31 26.63 -9.98
N LYS A 65 -0.88 25.52 -10.43
CA LYS A 65 -2.19 24.99 -9.99
C LYS A 65 -2.13 24.13 -8.73
N VAL A 66 -0.92 23.79 -8.25
CA VAL A 66 -0.71 22.89 -7.11
C VAL A 66 -0.08 23.59 -5.90
N TRP A 67 -0.28 23.01 -4.73
CA TRP A 67 0.31 23.40 -3.44
C TRP A 67 1.26 22.32 -2.96
N ARG A 68 2.46 22.68 -2.51
CA ARG A 68 3.53 21.72 -2.22
C ARG A 68 4.13 21.98 -0.85
N THR A 69 4.48 20.92 -0.12
CA THR A 69 5.34 21.06 1.06
C THR A 69 6.76 21.48 0.66
N LYS A 70 7.57 21.86 1.65
CA LYS A 70 9.04 21.72 1.52
C LYS A 70 9.40 20.25 1.24
N PRO A 71 10.59 19.97 0.70
CA PRO A 71 11.09 18.60 0.68
C PRO A 71 10.99 17.99 2.07
N LEU A 72 10.47 16.78 2.16
CA LEU A 72 10.37 15.98 3.37
C LEU A 72 11.30 14.79 3.21
N SER A 73 11.74 14.20 4.34
CA SER A 73 12.50 12.97 4.29
C SER A 73 11.64 11.82 3.76
N ALA A 74 12.29 10.76 3.27
CA ALA A 74 11.59 9.58 2.76
C ALA A 74 10.73 8.95 3.86
N GLU A 75 11.21 8.91 5.10
CA GLU A 75 10.50 8.38 6.27
C GLU A 75 9.26 9.21 6.61
N ALA A 76 9.38 10.54 6.53
CA ALA A 76 8.26 11.44 6.76
C ALA A 76 7.18 11.25 5.69
N LEU A 77 7.55 11.01 4.43
CA LEU A 77 6.60 10.75 3.35
C LEU A 77 5.97 9.36 3.47
N ALA A 78 6.77 8.35 3.84
CA ALA A 78 6.32 6.98 4.09
C ALA A 78 5.25 6.94 5.19
N GLY A 79 5.53 7.58 6.34
CA GLY A 79 4.57 7.67 7.45
C GLY A 79 3.34 8.54 7.15
N MET A 80 3.37 9.31 6.07
CA MET A 80 2.23 10.12 5.61
C MET A 80 1.36 9.37 4.58
N SER A 81 1.88 8.34 3.91
CA SER A 81 1.13 7.57 2.91
C SER A 81 -0.07 6.86 3.53
N GLY A 82 -1.24 6.94 2.89
CA GLY A 82 -2.50 6.38 3.41
C GLY A 82 -3.10 7.15 4.59
N ALA A 83 -2.36 8.07 5.21
CA ALA A 83 -2.79 8.76 6.41
C ALA A 83 -3.94 9.73 6.14
N LYS A 84 -4.87 9.81 7.11
CA LYS A 84 -5.90 10.86 7.14
C LYS A 84 -5.26 12.21 7.41
N ALA A 85 -5.61 13.18 6.58
CA ALA A 85 -5.06 14.52 6.59
C ALA A 85 -6.14 15.60 6.62
N LYS A 86 -5.76 16.78 7.13
CA LYS A 86 -6.59 18.00 7.08
C LYS A 86 -5.81 19.10 6.37
N VAL A 87 -6.40 19.70 5.32
CA VAL A 87 -5.83 20.85 4.63
C VAL A 87 -6.57 22.10 5.09
N LYS A 88 -5.92 22.94 5.88
CA LYS A 88 -6.44 24.26 6.27
C LYS A 88 -6.07 25.28 5.20
N VAL A 89 -7.06 25.97 4.65
CA VAL A 89 -6.89 26.97 3.58
C VAL A 89 -7.51 28.30 3.97
N ARG A 90 -6.94 29.40 3.48
CA ARG A 90 -7.54 30.74 3.60
C ARG A 90 -8.11 31.17 2.26
N VAL A 91 -9.41 31.48 2.22
CA VAL A 91 -10.14 31.88 1.01
C VAL A 91 -10.90 33.17 1.32
N LYS A 92 -10.61 34.25 0.58
CA LYS A 92 -11.22 35.58 0.79
C LYS A 92 -11.19 36.00 2.28
N GLY A 93 -10.05 35.85 2.93
CA GLY A 93 -9.87 36.23 4.34
C GLY A 93 -10.36 35.20 5.37
N LYS A 94 -11.24 34.26 5.01
CA LYS A 94 -11.81 33.25 5.93
C LYS A 94 -11.03 31.93 5.90
N ASN A 95 -10.90 31.27 7.05
CA ASN A 95 -10.28 29.95 7.17
C ASN A 95 -11.29 28.84 6.86
N LYS A 96 -10.86 27.82 6.12
CA LYS A 96 -11.61 26.60 5.84
C LYS A 96 -10.72 25.38 6.08
N THR A 97 -11.32 24.27 6.51
CA THR A 97 -10.63 22.99 6.67
C THR A 97 -11.23 21.98 5.71
N LEU A 98 -10.38 21.34 4.90
CA LEU A 98 -10.74 20.27 4.00
C LEU A 98 -10.17 18.96 4.55
N LYS A 99 -10.95 17.89 4.56
CA LYS A 99 -10.47 16.56 4.94
C LYS A 99 -9.99 15.82 3.69
N THR A 100 -8.92 15.04 3.82
CA THR A 100 -8.43 14.18 2.74
C THR A 100 -7.64 13.00 3.29
N SER A 101 -7.26 12.08 2.42
CA SER A 101 -6.19 11.10 2.64
C SER A 101 -5.02 11.45 1.74
N ILE A 102 -3.81 11.08 2.17
CA ILE A 102 -2.64 11.17 1.32
C ILE A 102 -2.57 9.88 0.51
N GLN A 103 -2.74 10.00 -0.79
CA GLN A 103 -2.42 8.94 -1.72
C GLN A 103 -0.90 8.89 -1.83
N GLY A 104 -0.29 7.79 -1.40
CA GLY A 104 1.08 7.52 -1.80
C GLY A 104 1.14 7.51 -3.33
N THR A 105 2.21 8.01 -3.91
CA THR A 105 2.60 7.46 -5.20
C THR A 105 2.80 5.96 -4.99
N GLY A 106 2.30 5.14 -5.91
CA GLY A 106 2.63 3.72 -5.98
C GLY A 106 4.11 3.48 -6.33
N THR A 107 5.00 4.18 -5.64
CA THR A 107 6.43 3.99 -5.61
C THR A 107 6.76 3.93 -4.13
N ASN A 108 6.89 2.71 -3.62
CA ASN A 108 7.41 2.48 -2.28
C ASN A 108 8.65 3.37 -2.03
N PRO A 109 8.84 3.89 -0.81
CA PRO A 109 10.04 4.65 -0.49
C PRO A 109 11.24 3.72 -0.58
N THR A 110 12.06 3.91 -1.62
CA THR A 110 13.48 3.53 -1.58
C THR A 110 14.12 4.43 -0.53
N THR A 111 14.46 3.84 0.62
CA THR A 111 15.15 4.49 1.73
C THR A 111 16.56 4.91 1.32
N PRO A 112 16.98 6.17 1.49
CA PRO A 112 18.38 6.55 1.50
C PRO A 112 18.86 6.75 2.94
N GLY A 113 19.63 5.79 3.45
CA GLY A 113 20.72 6.07 4.38
C GLY A 113 20.44 6.00 5.88
N GLY A 114 20.02 4.83 6.37
CA GLY A 114 20.53 4.28 7.63
C GLY A 114 21.04 2.88 7.29
N GLY A 115 22.26 2.52 7.71
CA GLY A 115 22.91 1.24 7.39
C GLY A 115 22.10 0.04 7.88
N THR A 116 21.00 -0.23 7.20
CA THR A 116 20.22 -1.44 7.30
C THR A 116 20.88 -2.34 6.29
N GLN A 117 21.60 -3.33 6.79
CA GLN A 117 22.15 -4.38 5.94
C GLN A 117 21.03 -4.84 5.00
N PRO A 118 21.26 -4.91 3.67
CA PRO A 118 20.26 -5.41 2.75
C PRO A 118 19.68 -6.72 3.28
N PRO A 119 18.36 -6.97 3.12
CA PRO A 119 17.72 -8.18 3.62
C PRO A 119 18.38 -9.47 3.12
N PHE A 120 19.14 -9.37 2.02
CA PHE A 120 19.85 -10.46 1.37
C PHE A 120 21.34 -10.16 1.29
N ALA A 121 22.16 -11.18 1.52
CA ALA A 121 23.60 -11.08 1.26
C ALA A 121 23.87 -10.96 -0.25
N ALA A 122 24.68 -9.98 -0.65
CA ALA A 122 25.13 -9.82 -2.03
C ALA A 122 26.27 -10.84 -2.31
N PRO A 123 26.06 -11.83 -3.21
CA PRO A 123 27.07 -12.85 -3.48
C PRO A 123 28.24 -12.33 -4.34
N GLY A 124 28.08 -11.16 -4.99
CA GLY A 124 29.07 -10.60 -5.92
C GLY A 124 29.16 -11.32 -7.27
N VAL A 125 28.38 -12.40 -7.46
CA VAL A 125 28.30 -13.18 -8.69
C VAL A 125 26.86 -13.60 -8.95
N ASP A 126 26.48 -13.70 -10.22
CA ASP A 126 25.19 -14.25 -10.62
C ASP A 126 25.19 -15.78 -10.49
N ARG A 127 24.04 -16.33 -10.09
CA ARG A 127 23.77 -17.77 -9.99
C ARG A 127 22.42 -18.08 -10.61
N GLU A 128 22.29 -19.27 -11.16
CA GLU A 128 21.05 -19.76 -11.77
C GLU A 128 20.81 -21.24 -11.41
N GLY A 129 19.58 -21.69 -11.58
CA GLY A 129 19.18 -23.09 -11.36
C GLY A 129 19.38 -23.53 -9.91
N GLU A 130 19.87 -24.75 -9.73
CA GLU A 130 20.03 -25.36 -8.40
C GLU A 130 20.94 -24.55 -7.47
N GLN A 131 22.02 -23.97 -8.02
CA GLN A 131 22.95 -23.16 -7.21
C GLN A 131 22.29 -21.87 -6.69
N ALA A 132 21.43 -21.24 -7.49
CA ALA A 132 20.63 -20.12 -7.04
C ALA A 132 19.61 -20.56 -6.00
N TRP A 133 18.91 -21.67 -6.27
CA TRP A 133 17.91 -22.22 -5.35
C TRP A 133 18.48 -22.48 -3.96
N GLU A 134 19.59 -23.20 -3.87
CA GLU A 134 20.25 -23.49 -2.59
C GLU A 134 20.65 -22.22 -1.83
N ALA A 135 21.01 -21.16 -2.54
CA ALA A 135 21.39 -19.87 -1.96
C ALA A 135 20.20 -19.04 -1.46
N ILE A 136 19.03 -19.15 -2.12
CA ILE A 136 17.87 -18.29 -1.86
C ILE A 136 16.72 -19.00 -1.16
N LYS A 137 16.71 -20.33 -1.08
CA LYS A 137 15.59 -21.08 -0.48
C LYS A 137 15.30 -20.67 0.96
N GLY A 138 16.30 -20.22 1.73
CA GLY A 138 16.11 -19.69 3.10
C GLY A 138 15.58 -18.25 3.18
N TYR A 139 15.55 -17.53 2.05
CA TYR A 139 14.86 -16.25 1.91
C TYR A 139 13.46 -16.43 1.34
N PHE A 140 13.28 -17.40 0.45
CA PHE A 140 11.99 -17.69 -0.17
C PHE A 140 11.07 -18.48 0.76
N LEU A 141 11.54 -19.63 1.28
CA LEU A 141 10.81 -20.41 2.26
C LEU A 141 10.82 -19.67 3.61
N ASP A 142 9.68 -19.69 4.30
CA ASP A 142 9.41 -18.87 5.48
C ASP A 142 9.43 -17.35 5.20
N SER A 143 8.73 -16.93 4.14
CA SER A 143 8.58 -15.53 3.80
C SER A 143 7.14 -15.13 3.49
N THR A 144 6.89 -13.83 3.52
CA THR A 144 5.61 -13.23 3.12
C THR A 144 5.87 -12.12 2.11
N PHE A 145 5.15 -12.13 0.99
CA PHE A 145 5.07 -10.99 0.08
C PHE A 145 3.76 -10.26 0.34
N THR A 146 3.83 -8.96 0.65
CA THR A 146 2.64 -8.19 1.01
C THR A 146 2.73 -6.74 0.57
N ASN A 147 1.59 -6.12 0.26
CA ASN A 147 1.48 -4.67 0.12
C ASN A 147 1.19 -3.95 1.46
N CYS A 148 1.06 -4.70 2.56
CA CYS A 148 0.80 -4.17 3.89
C CYS A 148 1.79 -4.75 4.93
N PRO A 149 3.01 -4.19 5.06
CA PRO A 149 4.01 -4.71 5.99
C PRO A 149 3.59 -4.64 7.47
N ALA A 150 2.78 -3.64 7.81
CA ALA A 150 2.18 -3.51 9.14
C ALA A 150 1.13 -4.59 9.45
N GLY A 151 0.69 -5.36 8.44
CA GLY A 151 -0.39 -6.32 8.51
C GLY A 151 -1.78 -5.68 8.54
N TRP A 152 -2.74 -6.28 7.86
CA TRP A 152 -4.15 -5.97 8.03
C TRP A 152 -4.59 -6.22 9.48
N PRO A 153 -5.47 -5.38 10.08
CA PRO A 153 -6.23 -4.28 9.48
C PRO A 153 -5.55 -2.92 9.50
N SER A 154 -4.22 -2.84 9.68
CA SER A 154 -3.51 -1.55 9.69
C SER A 154 -3.51 -0.84 8.33
N CYS A 155 -3.79 -1.57 7.24
CA CYS A 155 -3.98 -1.05 5.89
C CYS A 155 -5.43 -1.22 5.41
N PHE A 156 -5.83 -0.44 4.39
CA PHE A 156 -7.19 -0.50 3.84
C PHE A 156 -7.54 -1.88 3.25
N SER A 157 -6.57 -2.48 2.58
CA SER A 157 -6.60 -3.84 2.06
C SER A 157 -5.19 -4.41 2.16
N GLU A 158 -5.09 -5.73 2.22
CA GLU A 158 -3.83 -6.44 2.12
C GLU A 158 -3.94 -7.53 1.05
N GLU A 159 -2.95 -7.57 0.17
CA GLU A 159 -2.67 -8.73 -0.67
C GLU A 159 -1.44 -9.42 -0.07
N ARG A 160 -1.56 -10.70 0.25
CA ARG A 160 -0.56 -11.47 1.00
C ARG A 160 -0.30 -12.82 0.33
N TYR A 161 0.98 -13.13 0.13
CA TYR A 161 1.47 -14.44 -0.29
C TYR A 161 2.44 -14.98 0.76
N GLY A 162 1.99 -15.95 1.56
CA GLY A 162 2.84 -16.66 2.52
C GLY A 162 3.47 -17.89 1.88
N HIS A 163 4.80 -18.02 1.97
CA HIS A 163 5.58 -19.16 1.48
C HIS A 163 6.18 -19.90 2.68
N PHE A 164 5.68 -21.09 2.97
CA PHE A 164 6.04 -21.81 4.20
C PHE A 164 7.20 -22.78 4.00
N ALA A 165 7.90 -23.09 5.09
CA ALA A 165 9.04 -24.01 5.08
C ALA A 165 8.71 -25.43 4.56
N ASN A 166 7.45 -25.84 4.66
CA ASN A 166 6.96 -27.13 4.15
C ASN A 166 6.51 -27.06 2.67
N PHE A 167 6.92 -26.02 1.92
CA PHE A 167 6.53 -25.78 0.54
C PHE A 167 5.03 -25.55 0.33
N SER A 168 4.26 -25.27 1.39
CA SER A 168 2.90 -24.77 1.20
C SER A 168 2.90 -23.29 0.87
N GLN A 169 1.83 -22.84 0.22
CA GLN A 169 1.56 -21.43 -0.06
C GLN A 169 0.22 -21.05 0.58
N ALA A 170 0.10 -19.80 1.00
CA ALA A 170 -1.19 -19.19 1.29
C ALA A 170 -1.29 -17.89 0.50
N TYR A 171 -2.35 -17.72 -0.27
CA TYR A 171 -2.73 -16.44 -0.83
C TYR A 171 -3.97 -15.91 -0.13
N CYS A 172 -3.94 -14.62 0.23
CA CYS A 172 -5.04 -13.94 0.87
C CYS A 172 -5.21 -12.54 0.28
N ARG A 173 -6.44 -12.18 -0.05
CA ARG A 173 -6.86 -10.79 -0.22
C ARG A 173 -7.74 -10.39 0.96
N LEU A 174 -7.19 -9.56 1.85
CA LEU A 174 -7.85 -9.11 3.07
C LEU A 174 -8.44 -7.72 2.85
N THR A 175 -9.75 -7.57 3.02
CA THR A 175 -10.43 -6.28 2.92
C THR A 175 -11.42 -6.11 4.07
N SER A 176 -11.97 -4.91 4.20
CA SER A 176 -13.02 -4.63 5.19
C SER A 176 -14.43 -5.04 4.76
N ALA A 177 -14.62 -5.37 3.48
CA ALA A 177 -15.95 -5.62 2.88
C ALA A 177 -16.16 -7.07 2.45
N GLU A 178 -15.09 -7.74 2.03
CA GLU A 178 -15.11 -9.11 1.53
C GLU A 178 -14.22 -9.93 2.47
N GLY A 179 -14.77 -11.04 2.97
CA GLY A 179 -13.99 -12.00 3.74
C GLY A 179 -12.75 -12.44 2.96
N PRO A 180 -11.75 -13.02 3.64
CA PRO A 180 -10.51 -13.38 2.98
C PRO A 180 -10.78 -14.34 1.82
N ASP A 181 -10.34 -14.00 0.61
CA ASP A 181 -10.16 -14.99 -0.45
C ASP A 181 -8.98 -15.86 -0.03
N ILE A 182 -9.26 -16.94 0.72
CA ILE A 182 -8.25 -17.86 1.24
C ILE A 182 -7.99 -18.92 0.19
N ILE A 183 -6.80 -18.89 -0.38
CA ILE A 183 -6.37 -19.89 -1.34
C ILE A 183 -5.14 -20.60 -0.74
N ASN A 184 -5.39 -21.80 -0.20
CA ASN A 184 -4.35 -22.74 0.23
C ASN A 184 -4.36 -23.94 -0.73
N PRO A 185 -3.42 -24.05 -1.68
CA PRO A 185 -3.32 -25.23 -2.52
C PRO A 185 -3.10 -26.48 -1.66
N PRO A 186 -3.78 -27.61 -1.96
CA PRO A 186 -3.58 -28.86 -1.24
C PRO A 186 -2.23 -29.52 -1.56
N LYS A 187 -1.58 -29.13 -2.67
CA LYS A 187 -0.26 -29.64 -3.06
C LYS A 187 0.83 -28.62 -2.79
N ALA A 188 2.03 -29.14 -2.54
CA ALA A 188 3.22 -28.34 -2.35
C ALA A 188 3.61 -27.57 -3.62
N ILE A 189 4.30 -26.45 -3.42
CA ILE A 189 4.99 -25.68 -4.46
C ILE A 189 6.00 -26.58 -5.17
N TYR A 190 5.93 -26.60 -6.50
CA TYR A 190 6.96 -27.20 -7.35
C TYR A 190 7.84 -26.11 -7.95
N VAL A 191 9.05 -25.95 -7.43
CA VAL A 191 10.01 -24.94 -7.92
C VAL A 191 10.54 -25.39 -9.28
N SER A 192 10.33 -24.57 -10.31
CA SER A 192 10.73 -24.83 -11.69
C SER A 192 11.93 -23.99 -12.14
N GLY A 193 12.29 -22.95 -11.38
CA GLY A 193 13.47 -22.15 -11.66
C GLY A 193 13.85 -21.22 -10.50
N ALA A 194 15.13 -20.89 -10.42
CA ALA A 194 15.68 -19.94 -9.46
C ALA A 194 16.82 -19.14 -10.08
N GLU A 195 16.92 -17.87 -9.70
CA GLU A 195 18.05 -17.01 -10.04
C GLU A 195 18.45 -16.14 -8.84
N GLN A 196 19.74 -15.82 -8.74
CA GLN A 196 20.28 -14.86 -7.79
C GLN A 196 21.28 -13.98 -8.53
N LYS A 197 21.13 -12.66 -8.44
CA LYS A 197 22.07 -11.72 -9.04
C LYS A 197 23.17 -11.32 -8.05
N ALA A 198 24.26 -10.79 -8.58
CA ALA A 198 25.43 -10.35 -7.83
C ALA A 198 25.11 -9.34 -6.73
N ASP A 199 24.07 -8.51 -6.91
CA ASP A 199 23.62 -7.50 -5.97
C ASP A 199 22.76 -8.05 -4.81
N GLY A 200 22.44 -9.35 -4.82
CA GLY A 200 21.61 -10.02 -3.83
C GLY A 200 20.12 -10.03 -4.17
N SER A 201 19.69 -9.43 -5.29
CA SER A 201 18.36 -9.67 -5.84
C SER A 201 18.22 -11.11 -6.31
N TRP A 202 16.99 -11.62 -6.32
CA TRP A 202 16.73 -13.01 -6.65
C TRP A 202 15.35 -13.21 -7.24
N GLY A 203 15.13 -14.37 -7.85
CA GLY A 203 13.83 -14.76 -8.39
C GLY A 203 13.57 -16.24 -8.24
N VAL A 204 12.29 -16.60 -8.17
CA VAL A 204 11.82 -17.98 -8.10
C VAL A 204 10.63 -18.15 -9.03
N SER A 205 10.70 -19.14 -9.90
CA SER A 205 9.58 -19.65 -10.68
C SER A 205 9.05 -20.92 -10.04
N TYR A 206 7.74 -21.03 -9.89
CA TYR A 206 7.12 -22.24 -9.38
C TYR A 206 5.72 -22.49 -9.94
N ASP A 207 5.30 -23.75 -9.87
CA ASP A 207 3.96 -24.20 -10.17
C ASP A 207 3.19 -24.54 -8.88
N LEU A 208 1.89 -24.21 -8.88
CA LEU A 208 0.91 -24.63 -7.89
C LEU A 208 -0.19 -25.46 -8.55
N ASP A 209 -0.61 -26.51 -7.86
CA ASP A 209 -1.72 -27.36 -8.25
C ASP A 209 -2.77 -27.39 -7.13
N TYR A 210 -4.01 -27.06 -7.51
CA TYR A 210 -5.14 -26.97 -6.60
C TYR A 210 -5.91 -28.29 -6.44
N GLY A 211 -5.37 -29.39 -6.96
CA GLY A 211 -6.02 -30.70 -6.99
C GLY A 211 -6.97 -30.87 -8.19
N ASP A 212 -7.04 -29.88 -9.07
CA ASP A 212 -7.80 -29.89 -10.31
C ASP A 212 -6.92 -30.17 -11.54
N ASN A 213 -5.62 -30.46 -11.33
CA ASN A 213 -4.62 -30.72 -12.37
C ASN A 213 -4.42 -29.56 -13.36
N VAL A 214 -4.74 -28.33 -12.95
CA VAL A 214 -4.49 -27.13 -13.77
C VAL A 214 -3.29 -26.37 -13.17
N PRO A 215 -2.18 -26.20 -13.89
CA PRO A 215 -1.02 -25.52 -13.35
C PRO A 215 -1.28 -24.01 -13.18
N ARG A 216 -0.95 -23.49 -12.00
CA ARG A 216 -0.85 -22.05 -11.72
C ARG A 216 0.62 -21.72 -11.59
N GLN A 217 1.11 -20.90 -12.50
CA GLN A 217 2.51 -20.54 -12.60
C GLN A 217 2.72 -19.19 -11.93
N TYR A 218 3.75 -19.11 -11.10
CA TYR A 218 4.22 -17.88 -10.51
C TYR A 218 5.69 -17.68 -10.88
N LEU A 219 6.04 -16.44 -11.23
CA LEU A 219 7.41 -15.96 -11.21
C LEU A 219 7.48 -14.80 -10.24
N TRP A 220 8.35 -14.90 -9.25
CA TRP A 220 8.65 -13.82 -8.32
C TRP A 220 10.04 -13.26 -8.58
N ARG A 221 10.17 -11.94 -8.51
CA ARG A 221 11.43 -11.21 -8.56
C ARG A 221 11.50 -10.31 -7.33
N VAL A 222 12.54 -10.47 -6.55
CA VAL A 222 12.77 -9.71 -5.31
C VAL A 222 14.05 -8.92 -5.48
N ALA A 223 13.94 -7.60 -5.47
CA ALA A 223 15.09 -6.72 -5.57
C ALA A 223 15.90 -6.75 -4.27
N ALA A 224 17.15 -6.28 -4.33
CA ALA A 224 18.05 -6.26 -3.18
C ALA A 224 17.51 -5.42 -1.99
N ASP A 225 16.59 -4.48 -2.24
CA ASP A 225 15.93 -3.66 -1.21
C ASP A 225 14.67 -4.32 -0.61
N GLY A 226 14.30 -5.52 -1.08
CA GLY A 226 13.12 -6.26 -0.63
C GLY A 226 11.83 -5.88 -1.35
N SER A 227 11.85 -5.01 -2.37
CA SER A 227 10.69 -4.83 -3.25
C SER A 227 10.42 -6.10 -4.07
N VAL A 228 9.14 -6.41 -4.28
CA VAL A 228 8.70 -7.66 -4.91
C VAL A 228 7.81 -7.35 -6.12
N GLU A 229 8.14 -7.98 -7.23
CA GLU A 229 7.31 -8.09 -8.42
C GLU A 229 6.97 -9.55 -8.70
N GLY A 230 5.77 -9.79 -9.20
CA GLY A 230 5.29 -11.13 -9.55
C GLY A 230 4.69 -11.16 -10.95
N LEU A 231 4.68 -12.34 -11.54
CA LEU A 231 3.83 -12.70 -12.67
C LEU A 231 3.03 -13.94 -12.28
N TYR A 232 1.74 -13.92 -12.60
CA TYR A 232 0.85 -15.05 -12.43
C TYR A 232 0.31 -15.48 -13.80
N SER A 233 0.39 -16.77 -14.13
CA SER A 233 -0.32 -17.32 -15.29
C SER A 233 -1.16 -18.54 -14.88
N TYR A 234 -2.35 -18.61 -15.47
CA TYR A 234 -3.27 -19.72 -15.29
C TYR A 234 -3.31 -20.57 -16.56
N ASN A 235 -3.00 -21.86 -16.43
CA ASN A 235 -3.12 -22.84 -17.52
C ASN A 235 -2.41 -22.45 -18.83
N GLY A 236 -1.20 -21.90 -18.73
CA GLY A 236 -0.44 -21.40 -19.91
C GLY A 236 -1.05 -20.18 -20.60
N GLY A 237 -2.04 -19.53 -19.97
CA GLY A 237 -2.60 -18.26 -20.40
C GLY A 237 -1.64 -17.09 -20.24
N PRO A 238 -2.06 -15.87 -20.65
CA PRO A 238 -1.24 -14.68 -20.52
C PRO A 238 -0.87 -14.43 -19.05
N ALA A 239 0.36 -13.98 -18.84
CA ALA A 239 0.84 -13.63 -17.51
C ALA A 239 0.26 -12.28 -17.06
N GLU A 240 -0.30 -12.26 -15.85
CA GLU A 240 -0.82 -11.08 -15.17
C GLU A 240 0.26 -10.55 -14.21
N PRO A 241 0.58 -9.24 -14.28
CA PRO A 241 1.57 -8.65 -13.39
C PRO A 241 1.00 -8.42 -11.98
N ILE A 242 1.80 -8.78 -10.98
CA ILE A 242 1.57 -8.52 -9.56
C ILE A 242 2.64 -7.52 -9.11
N THR A 243 2.23 -6.39 -8.54
CA THR A 243 3.16 -5.28 -8.24
C THR A 243 2.87 -4.64 -6.88
N GLY A 244 3.83 -3.86 -6.38
CA GLY A 244 3.66 -3.10 -5.13
C GLY A 244 3.74 -3.94 -3.87
N LEU A 245 4.30 -5.14 -3.96
CA LEU A 245 4.56 -6.00 -2.81
C LEU A 245 5.97 -5.75 -2.25
N VAL A 246 6.18 -6.15 -1.00
CA VAL A 246 7.50 -6.24 -0.38
C VAL A 246 7.68 -7.57 0.31
N TRP A 247 8.94 -7.99 0.39
CA TRP A 247 9.38 -9.19 1.09
C TRP A 247 9.44 -8.93 2.59
N MET A 248 8.97 -9.90 3.37
CA MET A 248 9.14 -9.94 4.81
C MET A 248 9.55 -11.34 5.23
N ARG A 249 10.41 -11.42 6.24
CA ARG A 249 10.72 -12.68 6.91
C ARG A 249 9.53 -13.17 7.73
N GLY A 250 9.35 -14.49 7.73
CA GLY A 250 8.25 -15.19 8.41
C GLY A 250 7.06 -15.36 7.48
N ALA A 251 6.66 -16.61 7.24
CA ALA A 251 5.45 -16.93 6.52
C ALA A 251 4.21 -16.60 7.36
N LYS A 252 3.26 -15.92 6.75
CA LYS A 252 1.96 -15.62 7.37
C LYS A 252 0.86 -16.25 6.53
N ASP A 253 -0.03 -16.98 7.20
CA ASP A 253 -1.27 -17.46 6.60
C ASP A 253 -2.31 -16.32 6.60
N CYS A 254 -3.57 -16.64 6.34
CA CYS A 254 -4.64 -15.65 6.33
C CYS A 254 -5.18 -15.31 7.75
N ARG A 255 -4.55 -15.79 8.82
CA ARG A 255 -4.98 -15.47 10.20
C ARG A 255 -4.53 -14.07 10.60
N TYR A 256 -5.28 -13.47 11.53
CA TYR A 256 -5.06 -12.15 12.12
C TYR A 256 -4.80 -12.27 13.62
#